data_AF-A0A4W5L3P3-F1
#
_entry.id   AF-A0A4W5L3P3-F1
#
_cell.length_a   1.000
_cell.length_b   1.000
_cell.length_c   1.000
_cell.angle_alpha   90.00
_cell.angle_beta   90.00
_cell.angle_gamma   90.00
#
_symmetry.space_group_name_H-M   'P 1'
#
loop_
_entity.id
_entity.type
_entity.pdbx_description
1 polymer ?
#
loop_
_entity_poly.entity_id
_entity_poly.type
_entity_poly.pdbx_seq_one_letter_code
_entity_poly.pdbx_strand_id
1 'polypeptide(L)'
;MLYQLRHTGPETCHIQEKGYSSQLTIQDQRHIISLAFRMWSEVSPLEFVEDTFSPLEDVDIKLGFGTGRHLGCNQKFDGTGREFAHAWFLGDVHFDDDEHFTAPNTGSGISLLKVAVHEIGHVLGLPHIYRTGSIMQPSYLPQESGFEINWMDRKAIQHLYGGCKGQFSTVFDWIRKERTQYGEVVIRFNTYFMRDGWYWLYENRVFLYLYYFLHCRITSEDINTIK
;
A
#
# COMPACT_ATOMS: atom_id res chain seq x y z
N MET A 1 14.98 23.65 3.84
CA MET A 1 14.57 23.80 2.43
C MET A 1 14.14 22.41 2.00
N LEU A 2 12.83 22.17 1.94
CA LEU A 2 12.23 20.85 1.70
C LEU A 2 12.44 20.49 0.22
N TYR A 3 13.24 19.46 -0.04
CA TYR A 3 13.27 18.82 -1.36
C TYR A 3 12.01 17.95 -1.43
N GLN A 4 10.91 18.52 -1.89
CA GLN A 4 9.75 17.74 -2.30
C GLN A 4 10.16 16.86 -3.49
N LEU A 5 9.83 15.56 -3.40
CA LEU A 5 9.70 14.66 -4.55
C LEU A 5 9.06 15.44 -5.72
N ARG A 6 9.66 15.35 -6.92
CA ARG A 6 9.45 16.32 -7.99
C ARG A 6 8.00 16.25 -8.49
N HIS A 7 7.17 17.22 -8.08
CA HIS A 7 5.74 17.36 -8.42
C HIS A 7 5.37 17.56 -9.90
N THR A 8 6.19 17.13 -10.87
CA THR A 8 5.91 17.30 -12.30
C THR A 8 5.95 16.01 -13.11
N GLY A 9 5.97 14.83 -12.48
CA GLY A 9 5.91 13.53 -13.16
C GLY A 9 5.61 12.36 -12.21
N PRO A 10 5.47 11.13 -12.72
CA PRO A 10 5.38 9.94 -11.88
C PRO A 10 6.70 9.74 -11.11
N GLU A 11 6.60 9.36 -9.84
CA GLU A 11 7.74 9.02 -9.00
C GLU A 11 8.25 7.61 -9.38
N THR A 12 9.56 7.45 -9.49
CA THR A 12 10.18 6.19 -9.90
C THR A 12 10.59 5.35 -8.69
N CYS A 13 10.41 4.02 -8.78
CA CYS A 13 10.89 3.10 -7.75
C CYS A 13 11.68 1.92 -8.32
N HIS A 14 12.67 1.43 -7.57
CA HIS A 14 13.54 0.32 -7.99
C HIS A 14 13.98 -0.55 -6.81
N ILE A 15 13.84 -1.88 -6.93
CA ILE A 15 14.46 -2.82 -5.99
C ILE A 15 15.90 -3.07 -6.44
N GLN A 16 16.87 -2.69 -5.59
CA GLN A 16 18.30 -2.81 -5.90
C GLN A 16 18.65 -4.26 -6.28
N GLU A 17 19.44 -4.46 -7.34
CA GLU A 17 19.74 -5.79 -7.90
C GLU A 17 20.32 -6.81 -6.89
N LYS A 18 21.03 -6.34 -5.86
CA LYS A 18 21.58 -7.17 -4.77
C LYS A 18 20.71 -7.26 -3.53
N GLY A 19 19.55 -6.62 -3.55
CA GLY A 19 18.64 -6.47 -2.41
C GLY A 19 17.33 -7.21 -2.63
N TYR A 20 17.34 -8.40 -3.23
CA TYR A 20 16.17 -9.28 -3.22
C TYR A 20 16.26 -10.25 -2.04
N SER A 21 15.14 -10.52 -1.39
CA SER A 21 15.04 -11.57 -0.37
C SER A 21 15.31 -12.94 -0.98
N SER A 22 16.01 -13.80 -0.25
CA SER A 22 16.17 -15.21 -0.63
C SER A 22 14.98 -16.09 -0.22
N GLN A 23 14.09 -15.59 0.65
CA GLN A 23 12.98 -16.32 1.23
C GLN A 23 11.69 -16.27 0.38
N LEU A 24 11.57 -15.28 -0.51
CA LEU A 24 10.43 -15.07 -1.39
C LEU A 24 10.88 -15.07 -2.85
N THR A 25 10.02 -15.46 -3.78
CA THR A 25 10.36 -15.35 -5.20
C THR A 25 10.47 -13.87 -5.60
N ILE A 26 11.35 -13.55 -6.56
CA ILE A 26 11.48 -12.19 -7.09
C ILE A 26 10.12 -11.66 -7.60
N GLN A 27 9.31 -12.54 -8.19
CA GLN A 27 7.98 -12.21 -8.68
C GLN A 27 7.03 -11.81 -7.54
N ASP A 28 7.02 -12.58 -6.44
CA ASP A 28 6.19 -12.24 -5.28
C ASP A 28 6.64 -10.92 -4.65
N GLN A 29 7.94 -10.72 -4.50
CA GLN A 29 8.50 -9.48 -3.97
C GLN A 29 8.06 -8.27 -4.82
N ARG A 30 8.27 -8.31 -6.14
CA ARG A 30 7.87 -7.23 -7.04
C ARG A 30 6.36 -6.99 -7.03
N HIS A 31 5.56 -8.06 -7.00
CA HIS A 31 4.10 -7.96 -6.92
C HIS A 31 3.64 -7.28 -5.60
N ILE A 32 4.20 -7.71 -4.47
CA ILE A 32 3.86 -7.16 -3.14
C ILE A 32 4.27 -5.69 -3.02
N ILE A 33 5.46 -5.34 -3.48
CA ILE A 33 5.94 -3.95 -3.46
C ILE A 33 5.10 -3.06 -4.39
N SER A 34 4.77 -3.54 -5.59
CA SER A 34 3.86 -2.85 -6.52
C SER A 34 2.49 -2.61 -5.90
N LEU A 35 1.93 -3.62 -5.23
CA LEU A 35 0.67 -3.49 -4.50
C LEU A 35 0.76 -2.46 -3.37
N ALA A 36 1.88 -2.41 -2.63
CA ALA A 36 2.07 -1.44 -1.56
C ALA A 36 2.08 0.02 -2.08
N PHE A 37 2.79 0.29 -3.18
CA PHE A 37 2.77 1.60 -3.85
C PHE A 37 1.38 1.94 -4.39
N ARG A 38 0.70 0.97 -5.00
CA ARG A 38 -0.66 1.14 -5.50
C ARG A 38 -1.62 1.56 -4.39
N MET A 39 -1.57 0.95 -3.21
CA MET A 39 -2.43 1.33 -2.09
C MET A 39 -2.31 2.82 -1.73
N TRP A 40 -1.11 3.40 -1.81
CA TRP A 40 -0.90 4.84 -1.62
C TRP A 40 -1.37 5.68 -2.81
N SER A 41 -1.12 5.24 -4.05
CA SER A 41 -1.67 5.86 -5.27
C SER A 41 -3.19 5.82 -5.34
N GLU A 42 -3.84 4.88 -4.66
CA GLU A 42 -5.29 4.80 -4.59
C GLU A 42 -5.89 5.90 -3.72
N VAL A 43 -5.15 6.48 -2.77
CA VAL A 43 -5.70 7.46 -1.82
C VAL A 43 -5.08 8.86 -1.94
N SER A 44 -4.15 9.03 -2.89
CA SER A 44 -3.41 10.26 -3.17
C SER A 44 -3.20 10.44 -4.67
N PRO A 45 -2.97 11.67 -5.18
CA PRO A 45 -2.73 11.91 -6.60
C PRO A 45 -1.34 11.46 -7.08
N LEU A 46 -0.57 10.76 -6.24
CA LEU A 46 0.76 10.27 -6.58
C LEU A 46 0.68 9.08 -7.54
N GLU A 47 1.59 9.06 -8.51
CA GLU A 47 1.79 7.93 -9.40
C GLU A 47 3.18 7.36 -9.18
N PHE A 48 3.27 6.04 -9.03
CA PHE A 48 4.54 5.33 -8.93
C PHE A 48 4.75 4.43 -10.14
N VAL A 49 5.97 4.42 -10.66
CA VAL A 49 6.38 3.58 -11.78
C VAL A 49 7.66 2.84 -11.41
N GLU A 50 7.66 1.52 -11.59
CA GLU A 50 8.86 0.72 -11.42
C GLU A 50 9.83 1.03 -12.58
N ASP A 51 11.02 1.51 -12.26
CA ASP A 51 12.09 1.79 -13.23
C ASP A 51 13.21 0.78 -13.03
N THR A 52 13.36 -0.17 -13.96
CA THR A 52 14.41 -1.19 -13.92
C THR A 52 15.62 -0.89 -14.83
N PHE A 53 15.67 0.29 -15.45
CA PHE A 53 16.64 0.59 -16.51
C PHE A 53 17.53 1.78 -16.17
N SER A 54 17.01 2.78 -15.46
CA SER A 54 17.77 3.96 -15.08
C SER A 54 18.81 3.63 -14.00
N PRO A 55 19.93 4.38 -13.94
CA PRO A 55 20.86 4.31 -12.82
C PRO A 55 20.16 4.51 -11.47
N LEU A 56 20.58 3.79 -10.43
CA LEU A 56 20.01 3.92 -9.08
C LEU A 56 20.07 5.33 -8.49
N GLU A 57 20.96 6.20 -8.98
CA GLU A 57 21.07 7.60 -8.57
C GLU A 57 19.95 8.49 -9.12
N ASP A 58 19.29 8.06 -10.19
CA ASP A 58 18.19 8.77 -10.84
C ASP A 58 16.80 8.29 -10.39
N VAL A 59 16.74 7.23 -9.57
CA VAL A 59 15.49 6.67 -9.02
C VAL A 59 15.10 7.38 -7.72
N ASP A 60 13.83 7.79 -7.62
CA ASP A 60 13.31 8.54 -6.48
C ASP A 60 13.19 7.68 -5.20
N ILE A 61 12.77 6.42 -5.34
CA ILE A 61 12.56 5.49 -4.22
C ILE A 61 13.30 4.16 -4.47
N LYS A 62 14.29 3.85 -3.64
CA LYS A 62 15.08 2.62 -3.73
C LYS A 62 14.66 1.68 -2.64
N LEU A 63 14.50 0.41 -2.98
CA LEU A 63 14.12 -0.63 -2.03
C LEU A 63 15.18 -1.72 -2.02
N GLY A 64 15.36 -2.38 -0.88
CA GLY A 64 16.19 -3.57 -0.84
C GLY A 64 16.08 -4.36 0.46
N PHE A 65 16.28 -5.66 0.35
CA PHE A 65 16.42 -6.58 1.47
C PHE A 65 17.88 -6.71 1.88
N GLY A 66 18.15 -6.85 3.17
CA GLY A 66 19.49 -7.14 3.66
C GLY A 66 19.50 -7.60 5.11
N THR A 67 20.63 -8.16 5.54
CA THR A 67 20.84 -8.60 6.93
C THR A 67 21.98 -7.83 7.56
N GLY A 68 21.90 -7.56 8.86
CA GLY A 68 22.95 -6.86 9.59
C GLY A 68 23.44 -5.58 8.88
N ARG A 69 24.70 -5.56 8.42
CA ARG A 69 25.24 -4.45 7.59
C ARG A 69 24.89 -4.73 6.13
N HIS A 70 24.08 -3.87 5.53
CA HIS A 70 23.50 -4.08 4.21
C HIS A 70 23.55 -2.81 3.36
N LEU A 71 23.58 -2.95 2.04
CA LEU A 71 23.33 -1.89 1.02
C LEU A 71 24.05 -0.54 1.24
N GLY A 72 25.20 -0.52 1.92
CA GLY A 72 25.90 0.74 2.27
C GLY A 72 25.21 1.56 3.37
N CYS A 73 24.18 1.00 4.01
CA CYS A 73 23.42 1.57 5.11
C CYS A 73 24.28 1.73 6.38
N ASN A 74 24.13 2.85 7.08
CA ASN A 74 24.81 3.13 8.34
C ASN A 74 24.10 2.51 9.56
N GLN A 75 22.81 2.19 9.44
CA GLN A 75 22.02 1.49 10.44
C GLN A 75 22.06 -0.01 10.18
N LYS A 76 22.46 -0.75 11.18
CA LYS A 76 22.56 -2.20 11.12
C LYS A 76 21.24 -2.80 11.61
N PHE A 77 20.69 -3.77 10.87
CA PHE A 77 19.60 -4.59 11.40
C PHE A 77 20.04 -5.44 12.60
N ASP A 78 19.10 -5.74 13.48
CA ASP A 78 19.33 -6.44 14.75
C ASP A 78 19.00 -7.93 14.71
N GLY A 79 18.55 -8.43 13.55
CA GLY A 79 18.13 -9.81 13.35
C GLY A 79 16.68 -10.03 13.79
N THR A 80 16.23 -11.28 13.82
CA THR A 80 14.82 -11.62 13.97
C THR A 80 14.12 -11.05 15.23
N GLY A 81 12.93 -10.47 15.02
CA GLY A 81 11.89 -10.21 16.01
C GLY A 81 11.75 -8.76 16.50
N ARG A 82 12.50 -7.80 15.96
CA ARG A 82 12.53 -6.41 16.50
C ARG A 82 12.37 -5.34 15.42
N GLU A 83 13.32 -5.23 14.51
CA GLU A 83 13.30 -4.24 13.42
C GLU A 83 12.98 -4.95 12.09
N PHE A 84 11.75 -4.81 11.61
CA PHE A 84 11.35 -5.49 10.37
C PHE A 84 11.82 -4.78 9.12
N ALA A 85 11.87 -3.46 9.18
CA ALA A 85 12.32 -2.60 8.11
C ALA A 85 12.63 -1.21 8.68
N HIS A 86 13.29 -0.40 7.87
CA HIS A 86 13.34 1.05 8.09
C HIS A 86 13.25 1.77 6.75
N ALA A 87 12.71 2.99 6.80
CA ALA A 87 12.79 3.94 5.72
C ALA A 87 13.39 5.26 6.21
N TRP A 88 14.20 5.89 5.36
CA TRP A 88 14.57 7.28 5.57
C TRP A 88 13.63 8.21 4.83
N PHE A 89 13.44 9.39 5.42
CA PHE A 89 12.88 10.51 4.69
C PHE A 89 13.78 10.79 3.49
N LEU A 90 13.23 10.65 2.27
CA LEU A 90 13.87 10.86 0.95
C LEU A 90 14.53 9.63 0.28
N GLY A 91 13.95 8.44 0.41
CA GLY A 91 13.91 7.55 -0.75
C GLY A 91 14.31 6.10 -0.54
N ASP A 92 15.03 5.76 0.52
CA ASP A 92 15.50 4.37 0.69
C ASP A 92 14.66 3.62 1.72
N VAL A 93 14.09 2.48 1.30
CA VAL A 93 13.41 1.50 2.15
C VAL A 93 14.26 0.25 2.23
N HIS A 94 14.64 -0.16 3.44
CA HIS A 94 15.33 -1.42 3.65
C HIS A 94 14.48 -2.37 4.49
N PHE A 95 14.41 -3.63 4.08
CA PHE A 95 13.73 -4.71 4.78
C PHE A 95 14.76 -5.66 5.40
N ASP A 96 14.55 -6.07 6.65
CA ASP A 96 15.44 -7.02 7.32
C ASP A 96 15.19 -8.45 6.80
N ASP A 97 16.14 -8.98 6.02
CA ASP A 97 16.03 -10.32 5.45
C ASP A 97 16.29 -11.44 6.48
N ASP A 98 16.61 -11.10 7.74
CA ASP A 98 16.59 -12.04 8.88
C ASP A 98 15.15 -12.29 9.40
N GLU A 99 14.15 -11.53 8.94
CA GLU A 99 12.75 -11.75 9.25
C GLU A 99 12.07 -12.74 8.32
N HIS A 100 11.11 -13.51 8.85
CA HIS A 100 10.33 -14.42 8.03
C HIS A 100 9.16 -13.69 7.34
N PHE A 101 9.48 -13.03 6.24
CA PHE A 101 8.49 -12.36 5.40
C PHE A 101 7.64 -13.36 4.62
N THR A 102 6.34 -13.09 4.58
CA THR A 102 5.40 -13.93 3.85
C THR A 102 4.52 -13.14 2.89
N ALA A 103 4.12 -13.84 1.82
CA ALA A 103 3.13 -13.34 0.89
C ALA A 103 1.77 -13.12 1.57
N PRO A 104 0.89 -12.27 1.01
CA PRO A 104 -0.45 -12.06 1.55
C PRO A 104 -1.21 -13.37 1.76
N ASN A 105 -1.99 -13.45 2.85
CA ASN A 105 -2.93 -14.55 3.15
C ASN A 105 -2.31 -15.94 3.41
N THR A 106 -1.02 -16.02 3.71
CA THR A 106 -0.34 -17.29 4.07
C THR A 106 -0.48 -17.69 5.54
N GLY A 107 -1.11 -16.85 6.38
CA GLY A 107 -1.59 -17.16 7.73
C GLY A 107 -0.53 -17.18 8.84
N SER A 108 0.73 -17.51 8.54
CA SER A 108 1.85 -17.50 9.50
C SER A 108 3.03 -16.69 8.96
N GLY A 109 3.55 -15.73 9.73
CA GLY A 109 4.72 -14.91 9.38
C GLY A 109 4.47 -13.40 9.41
N ILE A 110 5.49 -12.62 9.04
CA ILE A 110 5.41 -11.15 8.93
C ILE A 110 4.97 -10.80 7.52
N SER A 111 3.85 -10.09 7.38
CA SER A 111 3.34 -9.71 6.07
C SER A 111 4.22 -8.64 5.45
N LEU A 112 4.94 -9.02 4.38
CA LEU A 112 5.78 -8.07 3.63
C LEU A 112 4.94 -6.89 3.12
N LEU A 113 3.71 -7.14 2.66
CA LEU A 113 2.81 -6.09 2.20
C LEU A 113 2.53 -5.06 3.29
N LYS A 114 2.24 -5.52 4.51
CA LYS A 114 1.91 -4.62 5.63
C LYS A 114 3.10 -3.75 6.03
N VAL A 115 4.28 -4.36 6.10
CA VAL A 115 5.53 -3.64 6.39
C VAL A 115 5.86 -2.66 5.26
N ALA A 116 5.79 -3.08 4.00
CA ALA A 116 6.05 -2.23 2.85
C ALA A 116 5.11 -1.00 2.79
N VAL A 117 3.80 -1.17 3.04
CA VAL A 117 2.88 -0.03 3.07
C VAL A 117 3.24 0.95 4.18
N HIS A 118 3.64 0.46 5.37
CA HIS A 118 4.09 1.29 6.48
C HIS A 118 5.34 2.11 6.10
N GLU A 119 6.39 1.43 5.63
CA GLU A 119 7.65 2.09 5.27
C GLU A 119 7.50 3.08 4.11
N ILE A 120 6.70 2.73 3.09
CA ILE A 120 6.40 3.68 2.00
C ILE A 120 5.68 4.91 2.56
N GLY A 121 4.81 4.76 3.55
CA GLY A 121 4.20 5.92 4.23
C GLY A 121 5.25 6.87 4.82
N HIS A 122 6.33 6.33 5.41
CA HIS A 122 7.46 7.13 5.87
C HIS A 122 8.24 7.82 4.74
N VAL A 123 8.48 7.11 3.63
CA VAL A 123 9.09 7.70 2.42
C VAL A 123 8.26 8.88 1.90
N LEU A 124 6.93 8.76 1.95
CA LEU A 124 5.97 9.80 1.59
C LEU A 124 5.81 10.89 2.67
N GLY A 125 6.61 10.85 3.74
CA GLY A 125 6.65 11.89 4.77
C GLY A 125 5.59 11.77 5.87
N LEU A 126 4.90 10.63 5.98
CA LEU A 126 3.99 10.38 7.10
C LEU A 126 4.78 9.99 8.36
N PRO A 127 4.52 10.63 9.51
CA PRO A 127 5.06 10.18 10.79
C PRO A 127 4.26 8.98 11.32
N HIS A 128 4.76 8.36 12.39
CA HIS A 128 3.96 7.39 13.15
C HIS A 128 2.65 8.00 13.64
N ILE A 129 1.56 7.24 13.51
CA ILE A 129 0.23 7.59 14.01
C ILE A 129 -0.12 6.60 15.13
N TYR A 130 -0.12 7.08 16.37
CA TYR A 130 -0.33 6.27 17.58
C TYR A 130 -1.82 5.94 17.82
N ARG A 131 -2.47 5.30 16.84
CA ARG A 131 -3.86 4.86 16.93
C ARG A 131 -4.00 3.43 16.41
N THR A 132 -4.73 2.61 17.16
CA THR A 132 -5.05 1.25 16.74
C THR A 132 -5.76 1.26 15.38
N GLY A 133 -5.26 0.43 14.46
CA GLY A 133 -5.83 0.28 13.12
C GLY A 133 -5.31 1.30 12.09
N SER A 134 -4.39 2.19 12.45
CA SER A 134 -3.58 2.94 11.47
C SER A 134 -2.50 2.03 10.88
N ILE A 135 -2.24 2.14 9.58
CA ILE A 135 -1.10 1.44 8.97
C ILE A 135 0.22 2.05 9.43
N MET A 136 0.23 3.35 9.76
CA MET A 136 1.37 4.08 10.30
C MET A 136 1.56 3.91 11.82
N GLN A 137 0.87 2.96 12.46
CA GLN A 137 1.14 2.64 13.86
C GLN A 137 2.54 2.01 14.01
N PRO A 138 3.32 2.36 15.05
CA PRO A 138 4.69 1.86 15.20
C PRO A 138 4.78 0.38 15.58
N SER A 139 3.69 -0.21 16.09
CA SER A 139 3.67 -1.60 16.52
C SER A 139 3.00 -2.49 15.48
N TYR A 140 3.70 -3.50 15.00
CA TYR A 140 3.13 -4.48 14.10
C TYR A 140 2.07 -5.33 14.83
N LEU A 141 0.83 -5.25 14.34
CA LEU A 141 -0.25 -6.13 14.76
C LEU A 141 -0.57 -7.10 13.61
N PRO A 142 -0.43 -8.43 13.81
CA PRO A 142 -0.91 -9.40 12.84
C PRO A 142 -2.40 -9.17 12.57
N GLN A 143 -2.82 -9.21 11.31
CA GLN A 143 -4.20 -9.01 10.92
C GLN A 143 -4.71 -10.23 10.16
N GLU A 144 -5.89 -10.71 10.52
CA GLU A 144 -6.51 -11.87 9.88
C GLU A 144 -7.05 -11.45 8.51
N SER A 145 -6.29 -11.75 7.46
CA SER A 145 -6.61 -11.59 6.03
C SER A 145 -6.98 -10.17 5.55
N GLY A 146 -6.10 -9.57 4.75
CA GLY A 146 -6.31 -8.27 4.11
C GLY A 146 -6.32 -7.09 5.08
N PHE A 147 -5.95 -5.90 4.58
CA PHE A 147 -6.12 -4.64 5.31
C PHE A 147 -6.33 -3.49 4.33
N GLU A 148 -6.96 -2.42 4.80
CA GLU A 148 -7.12 -1.18 4.05
C GLU A 148 -6.38 -0.04 4.76
N ILE A 149 -5.97 0.97 3.98
CA ILE A 149 -5.43 2.22 4.55
C ILE A 149 -6.54 2.90 5.37
N ASN A 150 -6.26 3.22 6.63
CA ASN A 150 -7.25 3.83 7.53
C ASN A 150 -7.61 5.25 7.09
N TRP A 151 -8.82 5.70 7.40
CA TRP A 151 -9.26 7.08 7.25
C TRP A 151 -8.22 8.13 7.69
N MET A 152 -7.56 7.94 8.84
CA MET A 152 -6.58 8.90 9.35
C MET A 152 -5.32 8.94 8.47
N ASP A 153 -4.84 7.79 8.04
CA ASP A 153 -3.68 7.68 7.14
C ASP A 153 -4.00 8.34 5.79
N ARG A 154 -5.21 8.11 5.26
CA ARG A 154 -5.72 8.77 4.05
C ARG A 154 -5.77 10.29 4.22
N LYS A 155 -6.22 10.79 5.37
CA LYS A 155 -6.25 12.23 5.61
C LYS A 155 -4.87 12.84 5.77
N ALA A 156 -3.95 12.11 6.39
CA ALA A 156 -2.57 12.56 6.53
C ALA A 156 -1.88 12.67 5.16
N ILE A 157 -1.97 11.65 4.30
CA ILE A 157 -1.36 11.70 2.96
C ILE A 157 -2.00 12.76 2.06
N GLN A 158 -3.33 12.91 2.14
CA GLN A 158 -4.06 13.95 1.40
C GLN A 158 -3.75 15.37 1.90
N HIS A 159 -3.31 15.53 3.15
CA HIS A 159 -2.84 16.82 3.64
C HIS A 159 -1.50 17.22 3.01
N LEU A 160 -0.64 16.24 2.73
CA LEU A 160 0.67 16.46 2.12
C LEU A 160 0.58 16.68 0.60
N TYR A 161 -0.20 15.83 -0.09
CA TYR A 161 -0.20 15.78 -1.56
C TYR A 161 -1.53 16.22 -2.19
N GLY A 162 -2.55 16.52 -1.38
CA GLY A 162 -3.90 16.79 -1.83
C GLY A 162 -4.74 15.53 -2.02
N GLY A 163 -6.04 15.73 -2.22
CA GLY A 163 -6.96 14.67 -2.61
C GLY A 163 -7.02 14.46 -4.12
N CYS A 164 -7.49 13.28 -4.51
CA CYS A 164 -7.83 12.96 -5.89
C CYS A 164 -8.82 14.00 -6.45
N LYS A 165 -8.42 14.69 -7.53
CA LYS A 165 -9.31 15.63 -8.23
C LYS A 165 -9.87 14.96 -9.49
N GLY A 166 -11.13 14.56 -9.41
CA GLY A 166 -11.91 14.05 -10.53
C GLY A 166 -13.36 13.99 -10.12
N GLN A 167 -14.25 14.64 -10.87
CA GLN A 167 -15.68 14.45 -10.67
C GLN A 167 -16.07 13.15 -11.37
N PHE A 168 -16.66 12.22 -10.64
CA PHE A 168 -17.41 11.13 -11.27
C PHE A 168 -18.65 11.74 -11.94
N SER A 169 -18.95 11.29 -13.16
CA SER A 169 -20.17 11.72 -13.86
C SER A 169 -21.42 11.16 -13.18
N THR A 170 -21.31 9.96 -12.62
CA THR A 170 -22.39 9.28 -11.90
C THR A 170 -21.81 8.44 -10.77
N VAL A 171 -22.47 8.44 -9.61
CA VAL A 171 -22.24 7.47 -8.53
C VAL A 171 -23.58 6.81 -8.21
N PHE A 172 -23.62 5.48 -8.19
CA PHE A 172 -24.84 4.71 -7.96
C PHE A 172 -24.62 3.57 -6.97
N ASP A 173 -25.45 3.51 -5.93
CA ASP A 173 -25.44 2.41 -4.96
C ASP A 173 -26.47 1.35 -5.34
N TRP A 174 -26.01 0.15 -5.68
CA TRP A 174 -26.85 -1.03 -5.81
C TRP A 174 -27.00 -1.71 -4.45
N ILE A 175 -28.15 -1.55 -3.83
CA ILE A 175 -28.49 -2.18 -2.54
C ILE A 175 -29.29 -3.46 -2.78
N ARG A 176 -28.82 -4.60 -2.24
CA ARG A 176 -29.50 -5.90 -2.31
C ARG A 176 -29.65 -6.53 -0.93
N LYS A 177 -30.77 -7.25 -0.73
CA LYS A 177 -31.00 -8.06 0.47
C LYS A 177 -30.64 -9.50 0.14
N GLU A 178 -29.68 -10.07 0.86
CA GLU A 178 -29.31 -11.49 0.78
C GLU A 178 -29.72 -12.21 2.07
N ARG A 179 -30.03 -13.49 1.97
CA ARG A 179 -30.20 -14.36 3.14
C ARG A 179 -28.95 -15.22 3.29
N THR A 180 -28.35 -15.22 4.48
CA THR A 180 -27.21 -16.09 4.78
C THR A 180 -27.67 -17.56 4.85
N GLN A 181 -26.71 -18.48 4.84
CA GLN A 181 -26.97 -19.92 5.03
C GLN A 181 -27.69 -20.24 6.36
N TYR A 182 -27.66 -19.32 7.33
CA TYR A 182 -28.33 -19.44 8.63
C TYR A 182 -29.69 -18.71 8.68
N GLY A 183 -30.16 -18.15 7.57
CA GLY A 183 -31.47 -17.50 7.45
C GLY A 183 -31.50 -16.03 7.86
N GLU A 184 -30.36 -15.44 8.23
CA GLU A 184 -30.24 -14.02 8.56
C GLU A 184 -30.32 -13.16 7.30
N VAL A 185 -31.05 -12.03 7.36
CA VAL A 185 -31.13 -11.08 6.24
C VAL A 185 -29.97 -10.09 6.37
N VAL A 186 -29.04 -10.14 5.42
CA VAL A 186 -27.94 -9.19 5.30
C VAL A 186 -28.18 -8.25 4.12
N ILE A 187 -28.00 -6.95 4.35
CA ILE A 187 -28.03 -5.93 3.30
C ILE A 187 -26.62 -5.80 2.74
N ARG A 188 -26.42 -6.09 1.46
CA ARG A 188 -25.19 -5.79 0.75
C ARG A 188 -25.41 -4.58 -0.15
N PHE A 189 -24.36 -3.79 -0.32
CA PHE A 189 -24.39 -2.70 -1.28
C PHE A 189 -23.09 -2.66 -2.07
N ASN A 190 -23.25 -2.36 -3.35
CA ASN A 190 -22.19 -2.22 -4.33
C ASN A 190 -22.24 -0.78 -4.82
N THR A 191 -21.16 -0.03 -4.69
CA THR A 191 -21.10 1.36 -5.19
C THR A 191 -20.44 1.35 -6.56
N TYR A 192 -21.15 1.86 -7.56
CA TYR A 192 -20.65 2.07 -8.91
C TYR A 192 -20.20 3.51 -9.07
N PHE A 193 -18.96 3.71 -9.49
CA PHE A 193 -18.43 5.01 -9.87
C PHE A 193 -18.31 5.03 -11.40
N MET A 194 -18.81 6.07 -12.07
CA MET A 194 -18.73 6.18 -13.53
C MET A 194 -18.00 7.46 -13.93
N ARG A 195 -17.17 7.38 -14.97
CA ARG A 195 -16.51 8.52 -15.60
C ARG A 195 -16.10 8.16 -17.02
N ASP A 196 -16.35 9.07 -17.97
CA ASP A 196 -15.86 8.98 -19.36
C ASP A 196 -16.18 7.64 -20.06
N GLY A 197 -17.37 7.07 -19.78
CA GLY A 197 -17.82 5.79 -20.36
C GLY A 197 -17.32 4.53 -19.64
N TRP A 198 -16.49 4.70 -18.62
CA TRP A 198 -16.00 3.63 -17.75
C TRP A 198 -16.79 3.58 -16.45
N TYR A 199 -16.91 2.39 -15.87
CA TYR A 199 -17.43 2.21 -14.53
C TYR A 199 -16.49 1.37 -13.68
N TRP A 200 -16.56 1.60 -12.38
CA TRP A 200 -15.84 0.87 -11.36
C TRP A 200 -16.79 0.43 -10.28
N LEU A 201 -16.60 -0.81 -9.79
CA LEU A 201 -17.43 -1.42 -8.77
C LEU A 201 -16.63 -1.52 -7.47
N TYR A 202 -17.17 -0.95 -6.40
CA TYR A 202 -16.70 -1.18 -5.04
C TYR A 202 -17.69 -2.11 -4.31
N GLU A 203 -17.24 -3.31 -3.97
CA GLU A 203 -18.01 -4.26 -3.16
C GLU A 203 -17.78 -4.01 -1.67
N ASN A 204 -18.79 -3.49 -0.97
CA ASN A 204 -18.69 -3.28 0.46
C ASN A 204 -18.92 -4.61 1.19
N ARG A 205 -17.82 -5.28 1.61
CA ARG A 205 -17.87 -6.57 2.30
C ARG A 205 -18.10 -6.45 3.80
N VAL A 206 -18.08 -5.24 4.38
CA VAL A 206 -18.27 -5.01 5.82
C VAL A 206 -19.29 -3.89 6.08
N PHE A 207 -20.19 -4.12 7.02
CA PHE A 207 -21.25 -3.19 7.40
C PHE A 207 -20.72 -1.93 8.09
N LEU A 208 -21.42 -0.83 7.79
CA LEU A 208 -21.44 0.46 8.49
C LEU A 208 -20.10 1.20 8.49
N TYR A 209 -19.86 2.05 7.48
CA TYR A 209 -19.79 3.51 7.59
C TYR A 209 -19.66 4.06 6.16
N LEU A 210 -20.63 4.87 5.73
CA LEU A 210 -20.58 5.61 4.46
C LEU A 210 -19.47 6.66 4.55
N TYR A 211 -18.26 6.30 4.11
CA TYR A 211 -17.28 7.26 3.66
C TYR A 211 -17.13 7.05 2.17
N TYR A 212 -17.50 8.06 1.38
CA TYR A 212 -17.23 8.11 -0.06
C TYR A 212 -15.71 8.07 -0.25
N PHE A 213 -15.14 6.87 -0.40
CA PHE A 213 -13.74 6.69 -0.69
C PHE A 213 -13.56 6.82 -2.21
N LEU A 214 -13.28 8.04 -2.68
CA LEU A 214 -12.73 8.24 -4.02
C LEU A 214 -11.33 7.60 -4.05
N HIS A 215 -11.23 6.42 -4.67
CA HIS A 215 -9.93 5.85 -5.02
C HIS A 215 -9.43 6.57 -6.29
N CYS A 216 -8.18 7.06 -6.27
CA CYS A 216 -7.55 7.81 -7.36
C CYS A 216 -7.35 6.95 -8.61
N ARG A 217 -7.09 5.66 -8.43
CA ARG A 217 -7.00 4.65 -9.48
C ARG A 217 -7.93 3.52 -9.08
N ILE A 218 -8.88 3.20 -9.93
CA ILE A 218 -9.45 1.86 -9.92
C ILE A 218 -8.99 1.25 -11.24
N THR A 219 -8.10 0.27 -11.17
CA THR A 219 -7.51 -0.37 -12.35
C THR A 219 -8.31 -1.62 -12.72
N SER A 220 -8.14 -2.14 -13.94
CA SER A 220 -8.80 -3.37 -14.38
C SER A 220 -8.47 -4.60 -13.51
N GLU A 221 -7.40 -4.55 -12.72
CA GLU A 221 -7.05 -5.62 -11.77
C GLU A 221 -7.93 -5.61 -10.51
N ASP A 222 -8.49 -4.45 -10.12
CA ASP A 222 -9.51 -4.36 -9.05
C ASP A 222 -10.83 -5.05 -9.45
N ILE A 223 -10.98 -5.37 -10.74
CA ILE A 223 -12.22 -5.85 -11.35
C ILE A 223 -12.23 -7.39 -11.46
N ASN A 224 -11.13 -8.08 -11.14
CA ASN A 224 -11.01 -9.54 -11.33
C ASN A 224 -11.52 -10.41 -10.18
N THR A 225 -12.61 -10.00 -9.54
CA THR A 225 -13.53 -10.95 -8.90
C THR A 225 -14.94 -10.57 -9.26
N ILE A 226 -15.41 -11.05 -10.40
CA ILE A 226 -16.75 -11.63 -10.66
C ILE A 226 -16.73 -12.09 -12.13
N LYS A 227 -16.57 -13.40 -12.34
CA LYS A 227 -17.20 -14.09 -13.47
C LYS A 227 -18.48 -14.72 -12.94
#